data_AF-A0A7Y4VP54-F1
#
_entry.id   AF-A0A7Y4VP54-F1
#
_cell.length_a   1.000
_cell.length_b   1.000
_cell.length_c   1.000
_cell.angle_alpha   90.00
_cell.angle_beta   90.00
_cell.angle_gamma   90.00
#
_symmetry.space_group_name_H-M   'P 1'
#
loop_
_entity.id
_entity.type
_entity.pdbx_description
1 polymer ?
#
loop_
_entity_poly.entity_id
_entity_poly.type
_entity_poly.pdbx_seq_one_letter_code
_entity_poly.pdbx_strand_id
1 'polypeptide(L)'
;MTDTVADRAFAAGATVASDAGTVTIPRIYQWLAASRAHRVLCLLFGVWLINAFDTALTVTAHSDGLLEESNPIAARLLLHSPTAVVIYKLALVGFSSVVLVIYRRRLLAELAAGGMLFIYTVVAIQWRLCYEVYALTRCSDFSERALNAIDLTHLIRTSWLFEG
;
A
#
# COMPACT_ATOMS: atom_id res chain seq x y z
N MET A 1 27.30 1.15 -33.21
CA MET A 1 27.21 2.05 -34.38
C MET A 1 26.09 1.56 -35.28
N THR A 2 24.85 1.59 -34.79
CA THR A 2 23.64 1.13 -35.52
C THR A 2 22.38 1.71 -34.86
N ASP A 3 22.28 3.04 -34.72
CA ASP A 3 21.16 3.74 -34.06
C ASP A 3 20.64 4.94 -34.87
N THR A 4 20.38 4.80 -36.18
CA THR A 4 20.03 5.99 -36.98
C THR A 4 18.85 5.86 -37.95
N VAL A 5 18.14 4.73 -37.97
CA VAL A 5 17.03 4.54 -38.93
C VAL A 5 15.65 4.46 -38.26
N ALA A 6 15.55 4.01 -37.00
CA ALA A 6 14.26 3.91 -36.31
C ALA A 6 13.65 5.28 -35.93
N ASP A 7 14.46 6.33 -35.75
CA ASP A 7 13.97 7.65 -35.35
C ASP A 7 13.36 8.49 -36.48
N ARG A 8 13.64 8.17 -37.75
CA ARG A 8 13.14 8.99 -38.88
C ARG A 8 11.72 8.60 -39.33
N ALA A 9 11.26 7.40 -39.02
CA ALA A 9 9.88 6.99 -39.31
C ALA A 9 8.86 7.55 -38.31
N PHE A 10 9.30 8.01 -37.13
CA PHE A 10 8.40 8.58 -36.13
C PHE A 10 7.95 10.01 -36.48
N ALA A 11 8.58 10.69 -37.44
CA ALA A 11 8.27 12.08 -37.84
C ALA A 11 7.27 12.21 -39.00
N ALA A 12 6.92 11.12 -39.69
CA ALA A 12 5.92 11.18 -40.76
C ALA A 12 4.51 11.24 -40.14
N GLY A 13 3.92 12.44 -40.18
CA GLY A 13 2.54 12.68 -39.75
C GLY A 13 1.58 11.76 -40.50
N ALA A 14 0.81 10.98 -39.74
CA ALA A 14 -0.33 10.23 -40.27
C ALA A 14 -1.39 11.24 -40.73
N THR A 15 -1.34 11.60 -42.01
CA THR A 15 -2.39 12.37 -42.67
C THR A 15 -3.52 11.43 -43.04
N VAL A 16 -4.50 11.28 -42.16
CA VAL A 16 -5.78 10.65 -42.49
C VAL A 16 -6.57 11.68 -43.29
N ALA A 17 -6.70 11.46 -44.60
CA ALA A 17 -7.52 12.28 -45.48
C ALA A 17 -9.00 11.99 -45.21
N SER A 18 -9.68 12.92 -44.53
CA SER A 18 -11.13 12.92 -44.37
C SER A 18 -11.66 14.16 -45.09
N ASP A 19 -12.46 13.96 -46.13
CA ASP A 19 -12.94 14.99 -47.05
C ASP A 19 -14.09 15.86 -46.47
N ALA A 20 -14.03 16.16 -45.18
CA ALA A 20 -14.97 17.02 -44.48
C ALA A 20 -14.28 17.66 -43.28
N GLY A 21 -13.75 18.88 -43.45
CA GLY A 21 -13.33 19.76 -42.35
C GLY A 21 -12.45 19.11 -41.29
N THR A 22 -11.34 18.47 -41.68
CA THR A 22 -10.43 17.80 -40.75
C THR A 22 -9.77 18.82 -39.81
N VAL A 23 -10.29 18.97 -38.60
CA VAL A 23 -9.60 19.67 -37.51
C VAL A 23 -8.40 18.83 -37.10
N THR A 24 -7.23 19.14 -37.65
CA THR A 24 -5.96 18.52 -37.28
C THR A 24 -5.60 18.92 -35.85
N ILE A 25 -5.88 18.04 -34.89
CA ILE A 25 -5.39 18.22 -33.52
C ILE A 25 -3.87 18.06 -33.55
N PRO A 26 -3.08 19.07 -33.12
CA PRO A 26 -1.63 19.00 -33.17
C PRO A 26 -1.10 17.82 -32.36
N ARG A 27 -0.12 17.08 -32.92
CA ARG A 27 0.52 15.89 -32.32
C ARG A 27 0.99 16.09 -30.87
N ILE A 28 1.35 17.32 -30.51
CA ILE A 28 1.78 17.72 -29.16
C ILE A 28 0.68 17.45 -28.12
N TYR A 29 -0.59 17.65 -28.47
CA TYR A 29 -1.72 17.38 -27.58
C TYR A 29 -1.94 15.88 -27.34
N GLN A 30 -1.65 15.02 -28.32
CA GLN A 30 -1.73 13.56 -28.14
C GLN A 30 -0.63 13.07 -27.19
N TRP A 31 0.58 13.60 -27.30
CA TRP A 31 1.68 13.31 -26.38
C TRP A 31 1.40 13.79 -24.95
N LEU A 32 0.89 15.01 -24.78
CA LEU A 32 0.48 15.54 -23.48
C LEU A 32 -0.66 14.73 -22.87
N ALA A 33 -1.66 14.35 -23.66
CA ALA A 33 -2.77 13.51 -23.21
C ALA A 33 -2.30 12.10 -22.79
N ALA A 34 -1.40 11.49 -23.57
CA ALA A 34 -0.80 10.20 -23.25
C ALA A 34 0.04 10.25 -21.96
N SER A 35 0.86 11.30 -21.79
CA SER A 35 1.68 11.48 -20.59
C SER A 35 0.81 11.68 -19.33
N ARG A 36 -0.30 12.42 -19.45
CA ARG A 36 -1.22 12.67 -18.33
C ARG A 36 -1.96 11.41 -17.90
N ALA A 37 -2.45 10.62 -18.85
CA ALA A 37 -3.10 9.35 -18.56
C ALA A 37 -2.14 8.39 -17.83
N HIS A 38 -0.88 8.34 -18.26
CA HIS A 38 0.14 7.51 -17.61
C HIS A 38 0.41 7.92 -16.15
N ARG A 39 0.52 9.22 -15.87
CA ARG A 39 0.70 9.73 -14.49
C ARG A 39 -0.45 9.32 -13.57
N VAL A 40 -1.70 9.44 -14.05
CA VAL A 40 -2.88 9.04 -13.26
C VAL A 40 -2.89 7.54 -13.02
N LEU A 41 -2.52 6.73 -14.01
CA LEU A 41 -2.41 5.27 -13.84
C LEU A 41 -1.31 4.89 -12.84
N CYS A 42 -0.15 5.53 -12.88
CA CYS A 42 0.91 5.30 -11.88
C CYS A 42 0.46 5.67 -10.46
N LEU A 43 -0.22 6.81 -10.30
CA LEU A 43 -0.76 7.22 -9.00
C LEU A 43 -1.82 6.23 -8.50
N LEU A 44 -2.73 5.81 -9.39
CA LEU A 44 -3.77 4.84 -9.08
C LEU A 44 -3.15 3.51 -8.65
N PHE A 45 -2.15 3.04 -9.39
CA PHE A 45 -1.41 1.82 -9.06
C PHE A 45 -0.72 1.93 -7.69
N GLY A 46 -0.08 3.07 -7.40
CA GLY A 46 0.50 3.35 -6.09
C GLY A 46 -0.52 3.28 -4.96
N VAL A 47 -1.69 3.89 -5.14
CA VAL A 47 -2.81 3.85 -4.17
C VAL A 47 -3.30 2.41 -3.94
N TRP A 48 -3.40 1.61 -5.00
CA TRP A 48 -3.77 0.19 -4.89
C TRP A 48 -2.73 -0.62 -4.11
N LEU A 49 -1.44 -0.47 -4.44
CA LEU A 49 -0.36 -1.20 -3.80
C LEU A 49 -0.29 -0.89 -2.30
N ILE A 50 -0.42 0.39 -1.95
CA ILE A 50 -0.44 0.87 -0.57
C ILE A 50 -1.66 0.33 0.19
N ASN A 51 -2.86 0.36 -0.41
CA ASN A 51 -4.05 -0.17 0.26
C ASN A 51 -3.99 -1.68 0.45
N ALA A 52 -3.39 -2.41 -0.50
CA ALA A 52 -3.15 -3.84 -0.35
C ALA A 52 -2.19 -4.12 0.81
N PHE A 53 -1.12 -3.33 0.93
CA PHE A 53 -0.17 -3.43 2.03
C PHE A 53 -0.82 -3.10 3.39
N ASP A 54 -1.57 -2.00 3.47
CA ASP A 54 -2.32 -1.62 4.67
C ASP A 54 -3.31 -2.71 5.10
N THR A 55 -4.01 -3.32 4.14
CA THR A 55 -4.92 -4.44 4.40
C THR A 55 -4.16 -5.65 4.93
N ALA A 56 -3.03 -6.00 4.34
CA ALA A 56 -2.20 -7.11 4.81
C ALA A 56 -1.70 -6.87 6.24
N LEU A 57 -1.23 -5.66 6.55
CA LEU A 57 -0.82 -5.30 7.91
C LEU A 57 -1.98 -5.35 8.91
N THR A 58 -3.17 -4.91 8.50
CA THR A 58 -4.37 -4.98 9.35
C THR A 58 -4.71 -6.43 9.69
N VAL A 59 -4.68 -7.33 8.70
CA VAL A 59 -4.97 -8.76 8.89
C VAL A 59 -3.91 -9.42 9.80
N THR A 60 -2.63 -9.14 9.57
CA THR A 60 -1.54 -9.68 10.41
C THR A 60 -1.62 -9.17 11.85
N ALA A 61 -1.86 -7.87 12.03
CA ALA A 61 -1.99 -7.29 13.37
C ALA A 61 -3.22 -7.83 14.13
N HIS A 62 -4.30 -8.13 13.40
CA HIS A 62 -5.47 -8.80 13.98
C HIS A 62 -5.18 -10.25 14.38
N SER A 63 -4.46 -11.02 13.54
CA SER A 63 -4.09 -12.40 13.89
C SER A 63 -3.16 -12.47 15.10
N ASP A 64 -2.35 -11.44 15.32
CA ASP A 64 -1.45 -11.33 16.47
C ASP A 64 -2.15 -10.77 17.74
N GLY A 65 -3.45 -10.43 17.65
CA GLY A 65 -4.23 -9.90 18.76
C GLY A 65 -3.81 -8.51 19.24
N LEU A 66 -3.05 -7.77 18.42
CA LEU A 66 -2.41 -6.50 18.79
C LEU A 66 -3.31 -5.29 18.67
N LEU A 67 -4.34 -5.36 17.82
CA LEU A 67 -5.21 -4.22 17.53
C LEU A 67 -6.62 -4.48 18.02
N GLU A 68 -7.02 -3.68 19.01
CA GLU A 68 -8.42 -3.41 19.28
C GLU A 68 -8.92 -2.50 18.16
N GLU A 69 -9.77 -3.04 17.28
CA GLU A 69 -10.22 -2.34 16.08
C GLU A 69 -11.12 -1.14 16.42
N SER A 70 -10.56 0.06 16.30
CA SER A 70 -11.26 1.32 16.55
C SER A 70 -12.43 1.57 15.58
N ASN A 71 -12.44 0.90 14.42
CA ASN A 71 -13.53 1.03 13.47
C ASN A 71 -14.65 0.02 13.81
N PRO A 72 -15.82 0.48 14.31
CA PRO A 72 -16.89 -0.41 14.74
C PRO A 72 -17.47 -1.24 13.58
N ILE A 73 -17.35 -0.77 12.34
CA ILE A 73 -17.75 -1.52 11.15
C ILE A 73 -16.75 -2.65 10.89
N ALA A 74 -15.45 -2.35 10.90
CA ALA A 74 -14.41 -3.35 10.69
C ALA A 74 -14.46 -4.42 11.78
N ALA A 75 -14.65 -4.02 13.05
CA ALA A 75 -14.82 -4.94 14.17
C ALA A 75 -15.98 -5.92 13.93
N ARG A 76 -17.13 -5.44 13.46
CA ARG A 76 -18.27 -6.31 13.14
C ARG A 76 -18.00 -7.26 11.97
N LEU A 77 -17.27 -6.81 10.95
CA LEU A 77 -16.89 -7.68 9.83
C LEU A 77 -15.86 -8.74 10.24
N LEU A 78 -14.91 -8.39 11.10
CA LEU A 78 -13.90 -9.33 11.63
C LEU A 78 -14.53 -10.47 12.43
N LEU A 79 -15.62 -10.19 13.16
CA LEU A 79 -16.39 -11.22 13.87
C LEU A 79 -16.94 -12.31 12.93
N HIS A 80 -17.16 -11.99 11.65
CA HIS A 80 -17.64 -12.98 10.67
C HIS A 80 -16.50 -13.66 9.93
N SER A 81 -15.57 -12.88 9.36
CA SER A 81 -14.44 -13.43 8.61
C SER A 81 -13.38 -12.36 8.32
N PRO A 82 -12.07 -12.66 8.46
CA PRO A 82 -10.99 -11.79 8.01
C PRO A 82 -11.10 -11.45 6.52
N THR A 83 -11.59 -12.38 5.69
CA THR A 83 -11.78 -12.17 4.25
C THR A 83 -12.83 -11.10 3.96
N ALA A 84 -13.84 -10.94 4.83
CA ALA A 84 -14.88 -9.92 4.65
C ALA A 84 -14.30 -8.50 4.72
N VAL A 85 -13.30 -8.27 5.60
CA VAL A 85 -12.59 -6.98 5.70
C VAL A 85 -11.79 -6.70 4.43
N VAL A 86 -11.11 -7.72 3.90
CA VAL A 86 -10.34 -7.59 2.64
C VAL A 86 -11.27 -7.17 1.50
N ILE A 87 -12.41 -7.85 1.35
CA ILE A 87 -13.41 -7.52 0.32
C ILE A 87 -13.96 -6.11 0.52
N TYR A 88 -14.27 -5.71 1.75
CA TYR A 88 -14.76 -4.38 2.07
C TYR A 88 -13.75 -3.28 1.69
N LYS A 89 -12.47 -3.44 2.06
CA LYS A 89 -11.41 -2.51 1.67
C LYS A 89 -11.21 -2.47 0.15
N LEU A 90 -11.21 -3.61 -0.52
CA LEU A 90 -11.12 -3.68 -1.99
C LEU A 90 -12.29 -2.98 -2.68
N ALA A 91 -13.51 -3.12 -2.16
CA ALA A 91 -14.68 -2.44 -2.68
C ALA A 91 -14.56 -0.90 -2.55
N LEU A 92 -14.08 -0.40 -1.41
CA LEU A 92 -13.84 1.03 -1.20
C LEU A 92 -12.76 1.59 -2.13
N VAL A 93 -11.65 0.87 -2.29
CA VAL A 93 -10.57 1.27 -3.21
C VAL A 93 -11.04 1.22 -4.66
N GLY A 94 -11.79 0.18 -5.04
CA GLY A 94 -12.39 0.05 -6.36
C GLY A 94 -13.36 1.20 -6.66
N PHE A 95 -14.26 1.51 -5.72
CA PHE A 95 -15.18 2.64 -5.86
C PHE A 95 -14.44 3.97 -6.01
N SER A 96 -13.44 4.22 -5.17
CA SER A 96 -12.60 5.42 -5.24
C SER A 96 -11.84 5.51 -6.56
N SER A 97 -11.38 4.38 -7.10
CA SER A 97 -10.71 4.28 -8.39
C SER A 97 -11.62 4.69 -9.54
N VAL A 98 -12.87 4.22 -9.53
CA VAL A 98 -13.88 4.60 -10.54
C VAL A 98 -14.12 6.10 -10.50
N VAL A 99 -14.29 6.67 -9.31
CA VAL A 99 -14.44 8.12 -9.12
C VAL A 99 -13.22 8.86 -9.70
N LEU A 100 -12.01 8.43 -9.39
CA LEU A 100 -10.78 9.05 -9.91
C LEU A 100 -10.68 9.00 -11.44
N VAL A 101 -11.08 7.88 -12.05
CA VAL A 101 -11.09 7.72 -13.51
C VAL A 101 -12.11 8.64 -14.18
N ILE A 102 -13.28 8.84 -13.56
CA ILE A 102 -14.32 9.76 -14.05
C ILE A 102 -13.81 11.22 -13.97
N TYR A 103 -13.16 11.60 -12.87
CA TYR A 103 -12.69 12.98 -12.64
C TYR A 103 -11.25 13.26 -13.13
N ARG A 104 -10.65 12.34 -13.90
CA ARG A 104 -9.24 12.39 -14.35
C ARG A 104 -8.81 13.65 -15.11
N ARG A 105 -9.74 14.50 -15.54
CA ARG A 105 -9.46 15.74 -16.28
C ARG A 105 -9.23 16.97 -15.39
N ARG A 106 -9.49 16.89 -14.07
CA ARG A 106 -9.35 18.02 -13.13
C ARG A 106 -8.01 17.95 -12.39
N LEU A 107 -7.31 19.10 -12.30
CA LEU A 107 -6.09 19.24 -11.48
C LEU A 107 -6.31 18.85 -10.02
N LEU A 108 -7.53 19.05 -9.50
CA LEU A 108 -7.91 18.62 -8.15
C LEU A 108 -7.74 17.10 -7.94
N ALA A 109 -7.93 16.28 -8.97
CA ALA A 109 -7.74 14.83 -8.84
C ALA A 109 -6.26 14.46 -8.68
N GLU A 110 -5.36 15.16 -9.38
CA GLU A 110 -3.90 14.99 -9.23
C GLU A 110 -3.45 15.41 -7.83
N LEU A 111 -3.97 16.54 -7.33
CA LEU A 111 -3.62 17.06 -6.01
C LEU A 111 -4.18 16.19 -4.88
N ALA A 112 -5.40 15.68 -5.01
CA ALA A 112 -5.99 14.73 -4.07
C ALA A 112 -5.24 13.39 -4.06
N ALA A 113 -4.87 12.87 -5.24
CA ALA A 113 -4.09 11.63 -5.34
C ALA A 113 -2.68 11.79 -4.73
N GLY A 114 -2.01 12.92 -5.00
CA GLY A 114 -0.73 13.25 -4.36
C GLY A 114 -0.86 13.40 -2.85
N GLY A 115 -1.92 14.05 -2.37
CA GLY A 115 -2.23 14.18 -0.94
C GLY A 115 -2.44 12.83 -0.26
N MET A 116 -3.23 11.93 -0.86
CA MET A 116 -3.41 10.58 -0.32
C MET A 116 -2.10 9.81 -0.31
N LEU A 117 -1.31 9.86 -1.38
CA LEU A 117 0.01 9.21 -1.42
C LEU A 117 0.90 9.68 -0.26
N PHE A 118 0.91 10.98 0.02
CA PHE A 118 1.66 11.55 1.14
C PHE A 118 1.16 11.04 2.50
N ILE A 119 -0.16 11.10 2.76
CA ILE A 119 -0.76 10.61 4.00
C ILE A 119 -0.40 9.14 4.22
N TYR A 120 -0.55 8.31 3.18
CA TYR A 120 -0.22 6.89 3.28
C TYR A 120 1.27 6.64 3.49
N THR A 121 2.16 7.48 2.95
CA THR A 121 3.60 7.37 3.22
C THR A 121 3.89 7.59 4.71
N VAL A 122 3.25 8.58 5.32
CA VAL A 122 3.36 8.84 6.76
C VAL A 122 2.84 7.66 7.58
N VAL A 123 1.67 7.11 7.21
CA VAL A 123 1.10 5.93 7.86
C VAL A 123 2.04 4.72 7.74
N ALA A 124 2.65 4.49 6.58
CA ALA A 124 3.62 3.41 6.38
C ALA A 124 4.86 3.56 7.26
N ILE A 125 5.38 4.78 7.41
CA ILE A 125 6.50 5.08 8.32
C ILE A 125 6.09 4.81 9.78
N GLN A 126 4.88 5.24 10.17
CA GLN A 126 4.36 5.00 11.52
C GLN A 126 4.23 3.50 11.82
N TRP A 127 3.77 2.71 10.86
CA TRP A 127 3.72 1.25 10.99
C TRP A 127 5.10 0.64 11.16
N ARG A 128 6.09 1.07 10.37
CA ARG A 128 7.49 0.61 10.52
C ARG A 128 8.00 0.86 11.94
N LEU A 129 7.76 2.06 12.48
CA LEU A 129 8.16 2.41 13.85
C LEU A 129 7.43 1.55 14.89
N CYS A 130 6.12 1.31 14.70
CA CYS A 130 5.33 0.46 15.59
C CYS A 130 5.88 -0.98 15.62
N TYR A 131 6.21 -1.55 14.47
CA TYR A 131 6.81 -2.89 14.38
C TYR A 131 8.23 -2.95 14.99
N GLU A 132 9.05 -1.91 14.84
CA GLU A 132 10.37 -1.84 15.50
C GLU A 132 10.21 -1.85 17.02
N VAL A 133 9.31 -1.03 17.57
CA VAL A 133 9.02 -1.01 19.02
C VAL A 133 8.50 -2.36 19.49
N TYR A 134 7.56 -2.95 18.75
CA TYR A 134 6.99 -4.25 19.08
C TYR A 134 8.03 -5.38 19.08
N ALA A 135 8.96 -5.37 18.12
CA ALA A 135 10.06 -6.33 18.08
C ALA A 135 11.01 -6.19 19.29
N LEU A 136 11.26 -4.97 19.75
CA LEU A 136 12.07 -4.71 20.94
C LEU A 136 11.40 -5.23 22.21
N THR A 137 10.10 -4.97 22.40
CA THR A 137 9.34 -5.47 23.57
C THR A 137 9.28 -6.98 23.61
N ARG A 138 9.10 -7.64 22.45
CA ARG A 138 9.09 -9.11 22.38
C ARG A 138 10.45 -9.71 22.76
N CYS A 139 11.55 -9.02 22.46
CA CYS A 139 12.90 -9.45 22.82
C CYS A 139 13.17 -9.29 24.34
N SER A 140 12.71 -8.20 24.96
CA SER A 140 12.88 -8.00 26.41
C SER A 140 12.11 -9.04 27.23
N ASP A 141 10.87 -9.34 26.85
CA ASP A 141 10.05 -10.35 27.54
C ASP A 141 10.68 -11.75 27.46
N PHE A 142 11.28 -12.08 26.30
CA PHE A 142 11.97 -13.35 26.12
C PHE A 142 13.24 -13.43 26.98
N SER A 143 14.02 -12.35 27.04
CA SER A 143 15.22 -12.25 27.87
C SER A 143 14.90 -12.44 29.36
N GLU A 144 13.85 -11.78 29.85
CA GLU A 144 13.41 -11.89 31.24
C GLU A 144 12.92 -13.31 31.58
N ARG A 145 12.13 -13.93 30.69
CA ARG A 145 11.69 -15.33 30.87
C ARG A 145 12.86 -16.31 30.86
N ALA A 146 13.86 -16.09 30.01
CA ALA A 146 15.05 -16.93 29.95
C ALA A 146 15.88 -16.82 31.24
N LEU A 147 16.07 -15.61 31.76
CA LEU A 147 16.75 -15.38 33.04
C LEU A 147 16.01 -16.05 34.21
N ASN A 148 14.69 -15.88 34.29
CA ASN A 148 13.86 -16.50 35.34
C ASN A 148 13.90 -18.03 35.28
N ALA A 149 13.94 -18.62 34.08
CA ALA A 149 14.03 -20.08 33.91
C ALA A 149 15.41 -20.62 34.36
N ILE A 150 16.49 -19.89 34.09
CA ILE A 150 17.84 -20.26 34.53
C ILE A 150 17.94 -20.20 36.06
N ASP A 151 17.38 -19.15 36.68
CA ASP A 151 17.42 -18.99 38.13
C ASP A 151 16.64 -20.11 38.85
N LEU A 152 15.43 -20.43 38.35
CA LEU A 152 14.62 -21.56 38.84
C LEU A 152 15.33 -22.91 38.72
N THR A 153 16.02 -23.17 37.60
CA THR A 153 16.78 -24.43 37.44
C THR A 153 17.98 -24.50 38.37
N HIS A 154 18.64 -23.37 38.67
CA HIS A 154 19.69 -23.31 39.68
C HIS A 154 19.15 -23.56 41.09
N LEU A 155 18.01 -22.96 41.45
CA LEU A 155 17.37 -23.09 42.76
C LEU A 155 16.88 -24.53 43.03
N ILE A 156 16.29 -25.18 42.02
CA ILE A 156 15.90 -26.59 42.11
C ILE A 156 17.16 -27.46 42.24
N ARG A 157 18.20 -27.23 41.44
CA ARG A 157 19.43 -28.02 41.52
C ARG A 157 20.11 -27.93 42.90
N THR A 158 20.14 -26.74 43.51
CA THR A 158 20.73 -26.59 44.83
C THR A 158 19.89 -27.21 45.94
N SER A 159 18.55 -27.22 45.84
CA SER A 159 17.70 -27.87 46.86
C SER A 159 17.92 -29.38 46.95
N TRP A 160 18.14 -30.07 45.82
CA TRP A 160 18.44 -31.52 45.81
C TRP A 160 19.76 -31.90 46.46
N LEU A 161 20.71 -30.95 46.56
CA LEU A 161 22.03 -31.21 47.17
C LEU A 161 22.03 -31.17 48.70
N PHE A 162 20.97 -30.66 49.33
CA PHE A 162 20.88 -30.54 50.80
C PHE A 162 19.98 -31.59 51.47
N GLU A 163 19.33 -32.47 50.70
CA GLU A 163 18.43 -33.52 51.23
C GLU A 163 19.08 -34.92 51.35
N GLY A 164 20.41 -35.05 51.18
CA GLY A 164 21.16 -36.30 51.37
C GLY A 164 22.17 -36.21 52.51
#